data_AF-A0A444B0Z2-F1
#
_entry.id   AF-A0A444B0Z2-F1
#
_cell.length_a   1.000
_cell.length_b   1.000
_cell.length_c   1.000
_cell.angle_alpha   90.00
_cell.angle_beta   90.00
_cell.angle_gamma   90.00
#
_symmetry.space_group_name_H-M   'P 1'
#
loop_
_entity.id
_entity.type
_entity.pdbx_description
1 polymer ?
#
loop_
_entity_poly.entity_id
_entity_poly.type
_entity_poly.pdbx_seq_one_letter_code
_entity_poly.pdbx_strand_id
1 'polypeptide(L)'
;MAAAGSAAARPETASTEGAALVGPETQFVGCVIRLDPKRGPYLHHNSTHTCVGVTKLRITPNGRIQLYYPYKGRTSSVAAVADETIAMRGIIVGADSSSTYATFSLYDTQRKRRLNLAKPSDYKLAASTNSNVWFAAVREAM
;
A
#
# COMPACT_ATOMS: atom_id res chain seq x y z
N MET A 1 -26.58 44.24 57.53
CA MET A 1 -27.25 43.42 56.50
C MET A 1 -27.13 44.15 55.17
N ALA A 2 -26.33 43.62 54.24
CA ALA A 2 -26.30 44.02 52.84
C ALA A 2 -25.74 42.85 52.02
N ALA A 3 -26.24 42.73 50.80
CA ALA A 3 -26.40 41.52 50.00
C ALA A 3 -25.13 40.79 49.55
N ALA A 4 -25.31 39.48 49.37
CA ALA A 4 -24.44 38.58 48.64
C ALA A 4 -24.19 39.05 47.19
N GLY A 5 -22.96 38.87 46.72
CA GLY A 5 -22.59 38.92 45.32
C GLY A 5 -21.60 37.81 45.04
N SER A 6 -22.08 36.56 44.91
CA SER A 6 -21.28 35.47 44.38
C SER A 6 -21.05 35.76 42.90
N ALA A 7 -19.86 36.21 42.53
CA ALA A 7 -19.45 36.25 41.15
C ALA A 7 -19.42 34.81 40.62
N ALA A 8 -20.47 34.42 39.90
CA ALA A 8 -20.46 33.19 39.12
C ALA A 8 -19.28 33.31 38.14
N ALA A 9 -18.28 32.44 38.32
CA ALA A 9 -17.23 32.25 37.34
C ALA A 9 -17.91 31.96 36.00
N ARG A 10 -17.71 32.85 35.03
CA ARG A 10 -18.13 32.59 33.65
C ARG A 10 -17.43 31.29 33.23
N PRO A 11 -18.15 30.29 32.69
CA PRO A 11 -17.46 29.18 32.06
C PRO A 11 -16.61 29.79 30.95
N GLU A 12 -15.28 29.60 31.04
CA GLU A 12 -14.44 29.75 29.87
C GLU A 12 -15.08 28.89 28.79
N THR A 13 -15.62 29.53 27.78
CA THR A 13 -16.01 28.86 26.56
C THR A 13 -14.78 28.12 26.08
N ALA A 14 -14.77 26.80 26.23
CA ALA A 14 -13.83 25.92 25.57
C ALA A 14 -14.07 26.04 24.06
N SER A 15 -13.62 27.12 23.47
CA SER A 15 -13.57 27.27 22.02
C SER A 15 -12.32 26.53 21.57
N THR A 16 -12.50 25.32 21.07
CA THR A 16 -12.31 24.95 19.66
C THR A 16 -12.46 23.43 19.62
N GLU A 17 -13.64 22.95 19.21
CA GLU A 17 -13.78 21.59 18.70
C GLU A 17 -12.65 21.32 17.71
N GLY A 18 -12.03 20.14 17.82
CA GLY A 18 -10.75 19.79 17.21
C GLY A 18 -10.56 20.41 15.84
N ALA A 19 -9.52 21.25 15.71
CA ALA A 19 -9.12 21.82 14.43
C ALA A 19 -9.14 20.70 13.39
N ALA A 20 -10.05 20.81 12.42
CA ALA A 20 -10.06 19.87 11.31
C ALA A 20 -8.64 19.84 10.76
N LEU A 21 -8.01 18.66 10.73
CA LEU A 21 -6.74 18.50 10.06
C LEU A 21 -7.03 18.72 8.56
N VAL A 22 -6.90 19.96 8.09
CA VAL A 22 -6.99 20.30 6.67
C VAL A 22 -5.68 19.81 6.05
N GLY A 23 -5.67 18.51 5.73
CA GLY A 23 -4.58 17.86 5.02
C GLY A 23 -4.70 18.05 3.51
N PRO A 24 -3.62 17.81 2.76
CA PRO A 24 -3.70 17.68 1.31
C PRO A 24 -4.71 16.59 0.90
N GLU A 25 -5.15 16.63 -0.37
CA GLU A 25 -6.09 15.65 -0.93
C GLU A 25 -5.58 14.21 -0.68
N THR A 26 -6.42 13.41 -0.01
CA THR A 26 -6.13 11.99 0.26
C THR A 26 -6.42 11.16 -0.98
N GLN A 27 -5.41 10.40 -1.41
CA GLN A 27 -5.46 9.54 -2.58
C GLN A 27 -5.46 8.08 -2.15
N PHE A 28 -6.50 7.34 -2.53
CA PHE A 28 -6.53 5.89 -2.42
C PHE A 28 -5.91 5.26 -3.66
N VAL A 29 -4.88 4.44 -3.44
CA VAL A 29 -4.21 3.68 -4.49
C VAL A 29 -4.45 2.20 -4.24
N GLY A 30 -4.81 1.46 -5.29
CA GLY A 30 -5.09 0.04 -5.16
C GLY A 30 -4.93 -0.67 -6.49
N CYS A 31 -4.29 -1.84 -6.49
CA CYS A 31 -4.14 -2.63 -7.70
C CYS A 31 -3.87 -4.10 -7.38
N VAL A 32 -4.28 -4.98 -8.29
CA VAL A 32 -3.87 -6.39 -8.26
C VAL A 32 -2.72 -6.58 -9.22
N ILE A 33 -1.63 -7.19 -8.75
CA ILE A 33 -0.47 -7.53 -9.56
C ILE A 33 -0.49 -9.04 -9.77
N ARG A 34 -0.73 -9.50 -11.00
CA ARG A 34 -0.66 -10.93 -11.35
C ARG A 34 0.78 -11.29 -11.67
N LEU A 35 1.30 -12.35 -11.04
CA LEU A 35 2.60 -12.95 -11.36
C LEU A 35 2.38 -14.13 -12.31
N ASP A 36 2.24 -13.82 -13.60
CA ASP A 36 1.98 -14.84 -14.61
C ASP A 36 3.27 -15.50 -15.11
N PRO A 37 3.32 -16.83 -15.29
CA PRO A 37 4.54 -17.55 -15.69
C PRO A 37 4.98 -17.26 -17.13
N LYS A 38 4.08 -16.82 -18.02
CA LYS A 38 4.36 -16.56 -19.43
C LYS A 38 4.52 -15.07 -19.72
N ARG A 39 3.65 -14.24 -19.15
CA ARG A 39 3.59 -12.79 -19.41
C ARG A 39 4.51 -11.98 -18.50
N GLY A 40 5.03 -12.60 -17.42
CA GLY A 40 5.65 -11.85 -16.34
C GLY A 40 4.61 -11.11 -15.49
N PRO A 41 5.05 -10.21 -14.60
CA PRO A 41 4.14 -9.48 -13.76
C PRO A 41 3.38 -8.41 -14.55
N TYR A 42 2.09 -8.25 -14.29
CA TYR A 42 1.29 -7.18 -14.91
C TYR A 42 0.20 -6.66 -13.97
N LEU A 43 -0.29 -5.44 -14.27
CA LEU A 43 -1.43 -4.83 -13.58
C LEU A 43 -2.70 -5.55 -14.02
N HIS A 44 -3.21 -6.43 -13.15
CA HIS A 44 -4.40 -7.22 -13.42
C HIS A 44 -5.64 -6.36 -13.20
N HIS A 45 -6.53 -6.35 -14.19
CA HIS A 45 -7.80 -5.65 -14.13
C HIS A 45 -8.88 -6.46 -14.85
N ASN A 46 -10.09 -6.45 -14.30
CA ASN A 46 -11.29 -7.03 -14.89
C ASN A 46 -12.52 -6.36 -14.26
N SER A 47 -13.72 -6.94 -14.45
CA SER A 47 -14.97 -6.41 -13.88
C SER A 47 -15.02 -6.34 -12.36
N THR A 48 -14.15 -7.07 -11.64
CA THR A 48 -14.11 -7.11 -10.17
C THR A 48 -12.80 -6.57 -9.58
N HIS A 49 -11.80 -6.30 -10.40
CA HIS A 49 -10.50 -5.78 -9.98
C HIS A 49 -10.21 -4.51 -10.76
N THR A 50 -10.35 -3.35 -10.13
CA THR A 50 -9.96 -2.07 -10.70
C THR A 50 -8.58 -1.70 -10.18
N CYS A 51 -7.68 -1.28 -11.09
CA CYS A 51 -6.38 -0.75 -10.74
C CYS A 51 -6.46 0.79 -10.78
N VAL A 52 -6.22 1.43 -9.64
CA VAL A 52 -6.34 2.89 -9.45
C VAL A 52 -5.05 3.43 -8.86
N GLY A 53 -4.60 4.59 -9.36
CA GLY A 53 -3.44 5.28 -8.82
C GLY A 53 -2.09 4.64 -9.17
N VAL A 54 -2.04 3.85 -10.24
CA VAL A 54 -0.85 3.13 -10.71
C VAL A 54 -0.70 3.26 -12.21
N THR A 55 0.50 3.55 -12.69
CA THR A 55 0.76 3.74 -14.13
C THR A 55 1.46 2.55 -14.79
N LYS A 56 2.44 1.97 -14.10
CA LYS A 56 3.24 0.85 -14.62
C LYS A 56 3.89 0.08 -13.49
N LEU A 57 4.41 -1.10 -13.82
CA LEU A 57 5.25 -1.88 -12.93
C LEU A 57 6.48 -2.43 -13.66
N ARG A 58 7.50 -2.79 -12.89
CA ARG A 58 8.65 -3.56 -13.37
C ARG A 58 9.20 -4.47 -12.28
N ILE A 59 10.02 -5.44 -12.68
CA ILE A 59 10.93 -6.11 -11.75
C ILE A 59 12.23 -5.30 -11.71
N THR A 60 12.70 -4.97 -10.51
CA THR A 60 13.97 -4.28 -10.31
C THR A 60 15.16 -5.26 -10.47
N PRO A 61 16.39 -4.77 -10.73
CA PRO A 61 17.56 -5.66 -10.83
C PRO A 61 17.83 -6.52 -9.58
N ASN A 62 17.44 -6.04 -8.40
CA ASN A 62 17.51 -6.80 -7.14
C ASN A 62 16.27 -7.70 -6.90
N GLY A 63 15.41 -7.87 -7.89
CA GLY A 63 14.32 -8.85 -7.89
C GLY A 63 13.10 -8.47 -7.08
N ARG A 64 12.82 -7.17 -6.94
CA ARG A 64 11.60 -6.66 -6.29
C ARG A 64 10.60 -6.24 -7.35
N ILE A 65 9.31 -6.25 -7.04
CA ILE A 65 8.31 -5.60 -7.89
C ILE A 65 8.35 -4.12 -7.55
N GLN A 66 8.43 -3.24 -8.54
CA GLN A 66 8.30 -1.80 -8.34
C GLN A 66 7.11 -1.30 -9.15
N LEU A 67 6.24 -0.56 -8.49
CA LEU A 67 4.99 -0.03 -9.01
C LEU A 67 5.02 1.48 -8.94
N TYR A 68 4.70 2.17 -10.03
CA TYR A 68 4.84 3.61 -10.15
C TYR A 68 3.51 4.33 -9.99
N TYR A 69 3.54 5.42 -9.24
CA TYR A 69 2.40 6.32 -9.08
C TYR A 69 2.35 7.35 -10.22
N PRO A 70 1.16 7.88 -10.57
CA PRO A 70 1.03 8.94 -11.56
C PRO A 70 1.54 10.30 -11.06
N TYR A 71 1.49 10.53 -9.75
CA TYR A 71 1.86 11.81 -9.12
C TYR A 71 2.72 11.61 -7.88
N LYS A 72 3.53 12.63 -7.56
CA LYS A 72 4.29 12.70 -6.31
C LYS A 72 3.33 12.85 -5.13
N GLY A 73 3.66 12.22 -4.01
CA GLY A 73 2.82 12.27 -2.81
C GLY A 73 3.50 11.62 -1.61
N ARG A 74 3.08 11.98 -0.39
CA ARG A 74 3.50 11.28 0.84
C ARG A 74 2.67 10.02 1.00
N THR A 75 3.26 8.96 1.55
CA THR A 75 2.54 7.72 1.83
C THR A 75 2.31 7.61 3.32
N SER A 76 1.04 7.57 3.75
CA SER A 76 0.66 7.40 5.16
C SER A 76 0.49 5.93 5.52
N SER A 77 0.03 5.11 4.57
CA SER A 77 -0.04 3.66 4.72
C SER A 77 0.25 2.94 3.41
N VAL A 78 0.86 1.76 3.50
CA VAL A 78 1.12 0.88 2.37
C VAL A 78 1.01 -0.58 2.80
N ALA A 79 0.34 -1.39 1.98
CA ALA A 79 0.21 -2.82 2.18
C ALA A 79 0.36 -3.54 0.85
N ALA A 80 1.02 -4.70 0.89
CA ALA A 80 0.95 -5.68 -0.17
C ALA A 80 0.75 -7.06 0.45
N VAL A 81 -0.20 -7.82 -0.09
CA VAL A 81 -0.63 -9.10 0.47
C VAL A 81 -0.61 -10.17 -0.63
N ALA A 82 -0.03 -11.32 -0.33
CA ALA A 82 -0.11 -12.50 -1.18
C ALA A 82 -1.55 -13.02 -1.19
N ASP A 83 -2.07 -13.38 -2.37
CA ASP A 83 -3.28 -14.20 -2.42
C ASP A 83 -3.04 -15.63 -1.91
N GLU A 84 -4.11 -16.41 -1.85
CA GLU A 84 -4.11 -17.78 -1.34
C GLU A 84 -3.11 -18.66 -2.12
N THR A 85 -2.99 -18.45 -3.44
CA THR A 85 -2.08 -19.22 -4.30
C THR A 85 -0.63 -19.02 -3.89
N ILE A 86 -0.23 -17.78 -3.63
CA ILE A 86 1.14 -17.44 -3.19
C ILE A 86 1.34 -17.82 -1.72
N ALA A 87 0.36 -17.51 -0.85
CA ALA A 87 0.44 -17.75 0.58
C ALA A 87 0.57 -19.23 0.93
N MET A 88 -0.18 -20.13 0.26
CA MET A 88 -0.07 -21.58 0.44
C MET A 88 1.33 -22.14 0.13
N ARG A 89 2.14 -21.42 -0.66
CA ARG A 89 3.54 -21.80 -0.94
C ARG A 89 4.52 -21.32 0.13
N GLY A 90 4.01 -20.76 1.23
CA GLY A 90 4.82 -20.18 2.30
C GLY A 90 5.51 -18.89 1.87
N ILE A 91 4.93 -18.12 0.95
CA ILE A 91 5.51 -16.86 0.50
C ILE A 91 4.72 -15.70 1.11
N ILE A 92 5.41 -14.86 1.87
CA ILE A 92 4.87 -13.61 2.41
C ILE A 92 5.32 -12.42 1.55
N VAL A 93 4.50 -11.38 1.49
CA VAL A 93 4.79 -10.15 0.76
C VAL A 93 4.93 -9.01 1.75
N GLY A 94 5.97 -8.19 1.59
CA GLY A 94 6.12 -6.92 2.27
C GLY A 94 6.20 -5.78 1.26
N ALA A 95 5.68 -4.62 1.63
CA ALA A 95 5.74 -3.40 0.83
C ALA A 95 6.51 -2.29 1.54
N ASP A 96 7.24 -1.50 0.75
CA ASP A 96 7.63 -0.14 1.11
C ASP A 96 7.12 0.83 0.04
N SER A 97 7.13 2.12 0.39
CA SER A 97 6.69 3.17 -0.50
C SER A 97 7.62 4.37 -0.42
N SER A 98 7.71 5.07 -1.55
CA SER A 98 8.41 6.34 -1.71
C SER A 98 7.42 7.38 -2.25
N SER A 99 7.92 8.59 -2.52
CA SER A 99 7.07 9.64 -3.10
C SER A 99 6.59 9.36 -4.54
N THR A 100 7.19 8.41 -5.25
CA THR A 100 6.90 8.17 -6.69
C THR A 100 6.63 6.72 -7.05
N TYR A 101 6.92 5.78 -6.15
CA TYR A 101 6.71 4.35 -6.38
C TYR A 101 6.54 3.58 -5.06
N ALA A 102 5.93 2.40 -5.14
CA ALA A 102 6.01 1.36 -4.12
C ALA A 102 6.88 0.20 -4.58
N THR A 103 7.42 -0.55 -3.62
CA THR A 103 8.26 -1.72 -3.88
C THR A 103 7.80 -2.92 -3.07
N PHE A 104 7.67 -4.09 -3.69
CA PHE A 104 7.26 -5.33 -3.04
C PHE A 104 8.40 -6.34 -3.00
N SER A 105 8.59 -6.94 -1.83
CA SER A 105 9.52 -8.04 -1.61
C SER A 105 8.73 -9.30 -1.27
N LEU A 106 9.04 -10.40 -1.96
CA LEU A 106 8.50 -11.72 -1.66
C LEU A 106 9.54 -12.48 -0.82
N TYR A 107 9.14 -12.97 0.35
CA TYR A 107 9.98 -13.79 1.22
C TYR A 107 9.40 -15.20 1.30
N ASP A 108 10.21 -16.18 0.93
CA ASP A 108 9.88 -17.60 1.03
C ASP A 108 10.27 -18.09 2.42
N THR A 109 9.27 -18.42 3.23
CA THR A 109 9.44 -18.84 4.63
C THR A 109 9.99 -20.27 4.74
N GLN A 110 9.77 -21.11 3.73
CA GLN A 110 10.31 -22.47 3.69
C GLN A 110 11.82 -22.45 3.39
N ARG A 111 12.23 -21.62 2.44
CA ARG A 111 13.64 -21.43 2.05
C ARG A 111 14.36 -20.37 2.88
N LYS A 112 13.64 -19.70 3.78
CA LYS A 112 14.13 -18.66 4.70
C LYS A 112 14.91 -17.54 4.00
N ARG A 113 14.44 -17.13 2.81
CA ARG A 113 15.10 -16.10 2.01
C ARG A 113 14.13 -15.26 1.21
N ARG A 114 14.55 -14.03 0.90
CA ARG A 114 13.87 -13.22 -0.11
C ARG A 114 14.05 -13.85 -1.49
N LEU A 115 12.97 -13.88 -2.26
CA LEU A 115 13.00 -14.24 -3.68
C LEU A 115 13.57 -13.08 -4.49
N ASN A 116 14.47 -13.41 -5.42
CA ASN A 116 14.90 -12.49 -6.46
C ASN A 116 14.08 -12.75 -7.71
N LEU A 117 13.01 -11.98 -7.91
CA LEU A 117 12.10 -12.18 -9.04
C LEU A 117 12.72 -11.91 -10.42
N ALA A 118 13.91 -11.32 -10.49
CA ALA A 118 14.65 -11.22 -11.76
C ALA A 118 15.30 -12.56 -12.14
N LYS A 119 15.41 -13.51 -11.21
CA LYS A 119 15.85 -14.88 -11.49
C LYS A 119 14.65 -15.74 -11.89
N PRO A 120 14.64 -16.37 -13.07
CA PRO A 120 13.52 -17.20 -13.51
C PRO A 120 13.17 -18.34 -12.55
N SER A 121 14.16 -18.94 -11.89
CA SER A 121 13.94 -20.00 -10.89
C SER A 121 13.15 -19.53 -9.68
N ASP A 122 13.42 -18.31 -9.21
CA ASP A 122 12.73 -17.72 -8.07
C ASP A 122 11.35 -17.20 -8.47
N TYR A 123 11.24 -16.58 -9.64
CA TYR A 123 9.96 -16.11 -10.17
C TYR A 123 8.95 -17.26 -10.30
N LYS A 124 9.39 -18.43 -10.76
CA LYS A 124 8.57 -19.64 -10.86
C LYS A 124 8.00 -20.12 -9.52
N LEU A 125 8.65 -19.83 -8.39
CA LEU A 125 8.13 -20.21 -7.07
C LEU A 125 6.86 -19.42 -6.72
N ALA A 126 6.79 -18.14 -7.11
CA ALA A 126 5.65 -17.28 -6.83
C ALA A 126 4.60 -17.31 -7.96
N ALA A 127 5.01 -17.53 -9.21
CA ALA A 127 4.16 -17.36 -10.37
C ALA A 127 3.12 -18.49 -10.57
N SER A 128 1.96 -18.11 -11.07
CA SER A 128 0.88 -18.98 -11.54
C SER A 128 -0.06 -18.15 -12.41
N THR A 129 -0.86 -18.80 -13.25
CA THR A 129 -1.92 -18.11 -13.98
C THR A 129 -2.93 -17.44 -13.05
N ASN A 130 -2.95 -17.78 -11.75
CA ASN A 130 -3.81 -17.21 -10.72
C ASN A 130 -3.07 -16.58 -9.54
N SER A 131 -1.74 -16.41 -9.58
CA SER A 131 -0.97 -15.85 -8.45
C SER A 131 -1.05 -14.33 -8.40
N ASN A 132 -1.68 -13.77 -7.38
CA ASN A 132 -1.88 -12.32 -7.22
C ASN A 132 -1.15 -11.77 -5.99
N VAL A 133 -0.67 -10.54 -6.14
CA VAL A 133 -0.32 -9.66 -5.04
C VAL A 133 -1.32 -8.51 -5.00
N TRP A 134 -2.04 -8.38 -3.89
CA TRP A 134 -2.97 -7.28 -3.64
C TRP A 134 -2.21 -6.11 -3.07
N PHE A 135 -2.26 -4.96 -3.71
CA PHE A 135 -1.58 -3.75 -3.28
C PHE A 135 -2.60 -2.67 -2.93
N ALA A 136 -2.38 -2.00 -1.81
CA ALA A 136 -3.11 -0.81 -1.40
C ALA A 136 -2.17 0.20 -0.75
N ALA A 137 -2.43 1.49 -0.95
CA ALA A 137 -1.78 2.57 -0.23
C ALA A 137 -2.73 3.75 -0.03
N VAL A 138 -2.59 4.41 1.11
CA VAL A 138 -3.18 5.73 1.35
C VAL A 138 -2.06 6.75 1.22
N ARG A 139 -2.32 7.77 0.39
CA ARG A 139 -1.33 8.78 0.04
C ARG A 139 -1.92 10.17 0.16
N GLU A 140 -1.05 11.15 0.27
CA GLU A 140 -1.36 12.57 0.31
C GLU A 140 -0.69 13.24 -0.88
N ALA A 141 -1.46 14.03 -1.65
CA ALA A 141 -0.89 14.83 -2.72
C ALA A 141 0.20 15.79 -2.19
N MET A 142 1.26 15.98 -2.97
CA MET A 142 2.32 16.96 -2.72
C MET A 142 2.25 18.08 -3.75
#